data_AF-A0A6B3HX19-F1
#
_entry.id   AF-A0A6B3HX19-F1
#
_cell.length_a   1.000
_cell.length_b   1.000
_cell.length_c   1.000
_cell.angle_alpha   90.00
_cell.angle_beta   90.00
_cell.angle_gamma   90.00
#
_symmetry.space_group_name_H-M   'P 1'
#
loop_
_entity.id
_entity.type
_entity.pdbx_description
1 polymer ?
#
loop_
_entity_poly.entity_id
_entity_poly.type
_entity_poly.pdbx_seq_one_letter_code
_entity_poly.pdbx_strand_id
1 'polypeptide(L)'
;MSDKRKARTVAETPTHSPVGGGPGSGSRPASEQDAPVIVSNVPGSFARGVLANRHPALIEQVRDAFPYGPRQHEALDALLDANNNGVIEPLAPSESDQELWWGWGRELFGRSWFDAPFLWAESYFYRRLLGAVGYFGAGPWQGVDPFAPFKRAELRGTAVDEELRALDALAGVPADERATALLHASVRGNRADLGFRVTEGDTAAGAA
;
A
#
# COMPACT_ATOMS: atom_id res chain seq x y z
N MET A 1 44.66 16.96 58.92
CA MET A 1 43.91 17.85 59.83
C MET A 1 42.86 18.57 58.99
N SER A 2 41.65 18.02 58.96
CA SER A 2 40.42 18.69 59.41
C SER A 2 40.28 20.12 58.89
N ASP A 3 39.34 20.33 57.97
CA ASP A 3 38.25 21.22 58.37
C ASP A 3 36.93 20.98 57.64
N LYS A 4 35.86 21.03 58.44
CA LYS A 4 34.46 20.79 58.11
C LYS A 4 33.86 22.00 57.37
N ARG A 5 32.97 21.77 56.40
CA ARG A 5 31.90 22.72 56.01
C ARG A 5 30.62 21.92 55.73
N LYS A 6 29.70 21.85 56.70
CA LYS A 6 28.49 22.69 56.90
C LYS A 6 27.48 22.61 55.74
N ALA A 7 26.32 22.03 56.08
CA ALA A 7 25.08 22.08 55.32
C ALA A 7 24.36 23.43 55.47
N ARG A 8 23.75 23.91 54.38
CA ARG A 8 22.71 24.96 54.19
C ARG A 8 22.79 25.38 52.71
N THR A 9 21.76 25.72 51.95
CA THR A 9 20.35 26.09 52.17
C THR A 9 19.68 25.96 50.79
N VAL A 10 18.39 25.63 50.79
CA VAL A 10 17.47 25.64 49.65
C VAL A 10 17.47 26.99 48.92
N ALA A 11 17.60 26.98 47.59
CA ALA A 11 17.30 28.12 46.71
C ALA A 11 16.35 27.60 45.62
N GLU A 12 15.05 27.88 45.77
CA GLU A 12 14.32 28.93 45.07
C GLU A 12 14.12 28.64 43.57
N THR A 13 12.92 28.11 43.31
CA THR A 13 12.30 27.91 41.99
C THR A 13 12.04 29.26 41.31
N PRO A 14 12.49 29.50 40.06
CA PRO A 14 12.06 30.65 39.31
C PRO A 14 10.65 30.41 38.74
N THR A 15 9.71 31.24 39.19
CA THR A 15 8.37 31.39 38.61
C THR A 15 8.46 32.07 37.25
N HIS A 16 8.15 31.35 36.17
CA HIS A 16 7.82 31.94 34.87
C HIS A 16 6.30 32.03 34.73
N SER A 17 5.76 33.25 34.84
CA SER A 17 4.38 33.55 34.44
C SER A 17 4.25 33.48 32.91
N PRO A 18 3.22 32.83 32.36
CA PRO A 18 2.94 32.91 30.93
C PRO A 18 2.17 34.20 30.64
N VAL A 19 2.76 35.07 29.83
CA VAL A 19 2.08 36.22 29.21
C VAL A 19 1.18 35.71 28.09
N GLY A 20 -0.05 36.23 28.05
CA GLY A 20 -1.15 35.73 27.25
C GLY A 20 -0.96 35.78 25.74
N GLY A 21 -1.41 34.71 25.07
CA GLY A 21 -1.79 34.71 23.67
C GLY A 21 -3.31 34.79 23.59
N GLY A 22 -3.84 35.88 23.05
CA GLY A 22 -5.26 36.03 22.74
C GLY A 22 -5.72 35.00 21.70
N PRO A 23 -7.05 34.81 21.55
CA PRO A 23 -7.58 33.88 20.57
C PRO A 23 -7.34 34.45 19.18
N GLY A 24 -6.27 34.00 18.53
CA GLY A 24 -6.15 34.08 17.09
C GLY A 24 -7.22 33.18 16.46
N SER A 25 -8.46 33.68 16.45
CA SER A 25 -9.52 33.21 15.57
C SER A 25 -9.13 33.56 14.14
N GLY A 26 -8.11 32.88 13.62
CA GLY A 26 -7.93 32.73 12.20
C GLY A 26 -9.05 31.82 11.73
N SER A 27 -10.20 32.41 11.38
CA SER A 27 -11.21 31.74 10.59
C SER A 27 -10.48 31.10 9.41
N ARG A 28 -10.40 29.76 9.38
CA ARG A 28 -9.96 29.04 8.19
C ARG A 28 -10.82 29.58 7.04
N PRO A 29 -10.25 30.23 6.01
CA PRO A 29 -11.07 30.74 4.94
C PRO A 29 -11.86 29.55 4.38
N ALA A 30 -13.19 29.65 4.40
CA ALA A 30 -14.04 28.67 3.77
C ALA A 30 -13.84 28.80 2.26
N SER A 31 -13.24 27.79 1.63
CA SER A 31 -13.66 27.17 0.36
C SER A 31 -12.49 26.41 -0.30
N GLU A 32 -12.49 25.09 -0.18
CA GLU A 32 -11.87 24.22 -1.17
C GLU A 32 -12.95 23.23 -1.57
N GLN A 33 -13.36 23.24 -2.84
CA GLN A 33 -14.11 22.12 -3.38
C GLN A 33 -13.18 20.93 -3.31
N ASP A 34 -13.39 20.05 -2.32
CA ASP A 34 -12.67 18.80 -2.23
C ASP A 34 -12.81 18.07 -3.56
N ALA A 35 -11.69 17.58 -4.11
CA ALA A 35 -11.72 16.79 -5.32
C ALA A 35 -12.73 15.65 -5.15
N PRO A 36 -13.57 15.36 -6.15
CA PRO A 36 -14.61 14.35 -6.01
C PRO A 36 -13.98 13.00 -5.67
N VAL A 37 -14.49 12.37 -4.62
CA VAL A 37 -14.04 11.05 -4.20
C VAL A 37 -14.31 10.05 -5.32
N ILE A 38 -13.26 9.33 -5.72
CA ILE A 38 -13.38 8.27 -6.71
C ILE A 38 -14.15 7.11 -6.08
N VAL A 39 -15.26 6.73 -6.71
CA VAL A 39 -16.07 5.54 -6.36
C VAL A 39 -16.12 4.61 -7.57
N SER A 40 -16.56 3.37 -7.36
CA SER A 40 -16.54 2.33 -8.39
C SER A 40 -17.88 2.16 -9.12
N ASN A 41 -18.90 2.95 -8.79
CA ASN A 41 -20.23 2.85 -9.40
C ASN A 41 -20.36 3.52 -10.79
N VAL A 42 -19.30 4.18 -11.28
CA VAL A 42 -19.29 4.85 -12.59
C VAL A 42 -19.02 3.82 -13.70
N PRO A 43 -19.96 3.59 -14.65
CA PRO A 43 -19.76 2.68 -15.78
C PRO A 43 -18.54 3.05 -16.61
N GLY A 44 -17.74 2.04 -17.00
CA GLY A 44 -16.53 2.24 -17.81
C GLY A 44 -15.33 2.83 -17.06
N SER A 45 -15.48 3.21 -15.78
CA SER A 45 -14.36 3.70 -14.98
C SER A 45 -13.36 2.58 -14.65
N PHE A 46 -12.10 2.96 -14.44
CA PHE A 46 -11.06 2.06 -13.97
C PHE A 46 -11.44 1.40 -12.64
N ALA A 47 -11.93 2.18 -11.68
CA ALA A 47 -12.33 1.71 -10.36
C ALA A 47 -13.42 0.63 -10.45
N ARG A 48 -14.43 0.83 -11.31
CA ARG A 48 -15.43 -0.20 -11.60
C ARG A 48 -14.81 -1.47 -12.18
N GLY A 49 -13.89 -1.32 -13.13
CA GLY A 49 -13.20 -2.47 -13.75
C GLY A 49 -12.35 -3.26 -12.76
N VAL A 50 -11.77 -2.60 -11.76
CA VAL A 50 -11.05 -3.28 -10.68
C VAL A 50 -12.01 -4.13 -9.85
N LEU A 51 -13.08 -3.54 -9.32
CA LEU A 51 -14.02 -4.28 -8.45
C LEU A 51 -14.80 -5.36 -9.20
N ALA A 52 -15.29 -5.08 -10.41
CA ALA A 52 -16.16 -6.00 -11.13
C ALA A 52 -15.41 -7.12 -11.87
N ASN A 53 -14.13 -6.92 -12.20
CA ASN A 53 -13.38 -7.87 -13.02
C ASN A 53 -12.09 -8.33 -12.35
N ARG A 54 -11.26 -7.40 -11.87
CA ARG A 54 -9.93 -7.78 -11.33
C ARG A 54 -10.01 -8.43 -9.96
N HIS A 55 -10.87 -7.96 -9.06
CA HIS A 55 -11.06 -8.59 -7.75
C HIS A 55 -11.55 -10.04 -7.87
N PRO A 56 -12.61 -10.35 -8.65
CA PRO A 56 -13.02 -11.73 -8.92
C PRO A 56 -11.89 -12.61 -9.47
N ALA A 57 -11.20 -12.14 -10.52
CA ALA A 57 -10.10 -12.88 -11.11
C ALA A 57 -8.95 -13.11 -10.12
N LEU A 58 -8.67 -12.15 -9.24
CA LEU A 58 -7.64 -12.30 -8.22
C LEU A 58 -8.03 -13.32 -7.14
N ILE A 59 -9.31 -13.35 -6.72
CA ILE A 59 -9.81 -14.37 -5.79
C ILE A 59 -9.62 -15.76 -6.40
N GLU A 60 -10.04 -15.96 -7.64
CA GLU A 60 -9.88 -17.23 -8.36
C GLU A 60 -8.41 -17.64 -8.47
N GLN A 61 -7.54 -16.71 -8.87
CA GLN A 61 -6.10 -16.98 -8.96
C GLN A 61 -5.50 -17.38 -7.60
N VAL A 62 -5.84 -16.67 -6.52
CA VAL A 62 -5.35 -16.99 -5.18
C VAL A 62 -5.88 -18.36 -4.74
N ARG A 63 -7.18 -18.61 -4.95
CA ARG A 63 -7.83 -19.89 -4.65
C ARG A 63 -7.11 -21.08 -5.27
N ASP A 64 -6.64 -20.93 -6.51
CA ASP A 64 -5.99 -22.00 -7.27
C ASP A 64 -4.47 -22.08 -7.05
N ALA A 65 -3.85 -21.07 -6.42
CA ALA A 65 -2.40 -21.00 -6.23
C ALA A 65 -1.86 -21.84 -5.06
N PHE A 66 -2.73 -22.27 -4.15
CA PHE A 66 -2.35 -23.04 -2.97
C PHE A 66 -3.33 -24.21 -2.73
N PRO A 67 -2.89 -25.29 -2.06
CA PRO A 67 -3.76 -26.40 -1.70
C PRO A 67 -4.62 -26.04 -0.48
N TYR A 68 -5.46 -25.02 -0.61
CA TYR A 68 -6.35 -24.53 0.45
C TYR A 68 -7.38 -25.58 0.88
N GLY A 69 -7.78 -25.51 2.15
CA GLY A 69 -8.81 -26.38 2.71
C GLY A 69 -10.23 -25.84 2.48
N PRO A 70 -11.27 -26.63 2.78
CA PRO A 70 -12.67 -26.23 2.58
C PRO A 70 -13.02 -24.88 3.22
N ARG A 71 -12.53 -24.61 4.43
CA ARG A 71 -12.76 -23.33 5.13
C ARG A 71 -12.27 -22.12 4.33
N GLN A 72 -11.07 -22.21 3.73
CA GLN A 72 -10.53 -21.12 2.92
C GLN A 72 -11.33 -20.95 1.63
N HIS A 73 -11.73 -22.04 0.99
CA HIS A 73 -12.59 -21.97 -0.21
C HIS A 73 -13.93 -21.31 0.10
N GLU A 74 -14.62 -21.73 1.16
CA GLU A 74 -15.88 -21.12 1.60
C GLU A 74 -15.72 -19.63 1.90
N ALA A 75 -14.62 -19.22 2.56
CA ALA A 75 -14.36 -17.82 2.86
C ALA A 75 -14.04 -16.98 1.60
N LEU A 76 -13.33 -17.56 0.62
CA LEU A 76 -13.05 -16.92 -0.66
C LEU A 76 -14.31 -16.79 -1.52
N ASP A 77 -15.16 -17.83 -1.55
CA ASP A 77 -16.43 -17.83 -2.26
C ASP A 77 -17.39 -16.78 -1.63
N ALA A 78 -17.42 -16.68 -0.30
CA ALA A 78 -18.18 -15.64 0.41
C ALA A 78 -17.64 -14.24 0.11
N LEU A 79 -16.32 -14.05 0.01
CA LEU A 79 -15.72 -12.77 -0.38
C LEU A 79 -16.07 -12.39 -1.83
N LEU A 80 -16.07 -13.36 -2.74
CA LEU A 80 -16.44 -13.17 -4.13
C LEU A 80 -17.90 -12.70 -4.26
N ASP A 81 -18.81 -13.37 -3.57
CA ASP A 81 -20.23 -12.98 -3.55
C ASP A 81 -20.43 -11.61 -2.90
N ALA A 82 -19.78 -11.35 -1.76
CA ALA A 82 -19.84 -10.06 -1.09
C ALA A 82 -19.36 -8.91 -2.00
N ASN A 83 -18.25 -9.09 -2.74
CA ASN A 83 -17.69 -8.09 -3.63
C ASN A 83 -18.61 -7.77 -4.83
N ASN A 84 -19.28 -8.79 -5.39
CA ASN A 84 -20.07 -8.63 -6.62
C ASN A 84 -21.53 -8.27 -6.35
N ASN A 85 -22.15 -8.91 -5.37
CA ASN A 85 -23.59 -8.89 -5.14
C ASN A 85 -23.97 -8.42 -3.73
N GLY A 86 -23.05 -8.53 -2.78
CA GLY A 86 -23.31 -8.26 -1.37
C GLY A 86 -22.96 -6.84 -0.93
N VAL A 87 -22.79 -6.72 0.38
CA VAL A 87 -22.46 -5.47 1.05
C VAL A 87 -21.11 -5.60 1.78
N ILE A 88 -20.54 -4.45 2.12
CA ILE A 88 -19.35 -4.38 2.96
C ILE A 88 -19.78 -4.75 4.39
N GLU A 89 -19.31 -5.87 4.89
CA GLU A 89 -19.53 -6.26 6.29
C GLU A 89 -18.36 -5.84 7.17
N PRO A 90 -18.57 -5.60 8.48
CA PRO A 90 -17.46 -5.35 9.41
C PRO A 90 -16.60 -6.60 9.60
N LEU A 91 -15.35 -6.40 10.05
CA LEU A 91 -14.50 -7.49 10.53
C LEU A 91 -15.09 -8.09 11.82
N ALA A 92 -14.78 -9.36 12.07
CA ALA A 92 -15.23 -10.02 13.29
C ALA A 92 -14.61 -9.34 14.53
N PRO A 93 -15.32 -9.23 15.67
CA PRO A 93 -14.77 -8.59 16.88
C PRO A 93 -13.47 -9.20 17.42
N SER A 94 -13.16 -10.44 17.04
CA SER A 94 -11.92 -11.13 17.40
C SER A 94 -10.71 -10.75 16.55
N GLU A 95 -10.89 -10.03 15.44
CA GLU A 95 -9.80 -9.61 14.57
C GLU A 95 -9.07 -8.40 15.18
N SER A 96 -7.74 -8.48 15.26
CA SER A 96 -6.91 -7.51 16.02
C SER A 96 -6.98 -6.07 15.53
N ASP A 97 -7.31 -5.86 14.25
CA ASP A 97 -7.43 -4.56 13.60
C ASP A 97 -8.89 -4.15 13.35
N GLN A 98 -9.87 -4.86 13.94
CA GLN A 98 -11.29 -4.56 13.78
C GLN A 98 -11.64 -3.13 14.20
N GLU A 99 -11.10 -2.64 15.32
CA GLU A 99 -11.39 -1.29 15.82
C GLU A 99 -10.90 -0.20 14.86
N LEU A 100 -9.74 -0.39 14.21
CA LEU A 100 -9.19 0.54 13.23
C LEU A 100 -10.09 0.61 11.99
N TRP A 101 -10.45 -0.55 11.43
CA TRP A 101 -11.34 -0.61 10.28
C TRP A 101 -12.75 -0.10 10.59
N TRP A 102 -13.21 -0.32 11.82
CA TRP A 102 -14.46 0.27 12.30
C TRP A 102 -14.38 1.80 12.27
N GLY A 103 -13.31 2.37 12.83
CA GLY A 103 -13.10 3.83 12.85
C GLY A 103 -13.05 4.45 11.46
N TRP A 104 -12.40 3.80 10.49
CA TRP A 104 -12.27 4.31 9.12
C TRP A 104 -13.50 4.09 8.25
N GLY A 105 -14.27 3.04 8.51
CA GLY A 105 -15.29 2.54 7.60
C GLY A 105 -16.71 2.48 8.16
N ARG A 106 -16.96 3.00 9.36
CA ARG A 106 -18.25 2.84 10.07
C ARG A 106 -19.47 3.10 9.19
N GLU A 107 -19.43 4.14 8.37
CA GLU A 107 -20.53 4.57 7.49
C GLU A 107 -20.60 3.80 6.17
N LEU A 108 -19.61 2.96 5.89
CA LEU A 108 -19.50 2.15 4.67
C LEU A 108 -20.07 0.75 4.88
N PHE A 109 -20.12 0.25 6.12
CA PHE A 109 -20.69 -1.07 6.40
C PHE A 109 -22.18 -1.13 6.07
N GLY A 110 -22.62 -2.24 5.47
CA GLY A 110 -23.98 -2.43 4.94
C GLY A 110 -24.23 -1.78 3.58
N ARG A 111 -23.24 -1.09 3.00
CA ARG A 111 -23.33 -0.51 1.64
C ARG A 111 -22.69 -1.41 0.60
N SER A 112 -23.04 -1.19 -0.66
CA SER A 112 -22.37 -1.83 -1.79
C SER A 112 -20.89 -1.43 -1.84
N TRP A 113 -20.04 -2.38 -2.22
CA TRP A 113 -18.63 -2.14 -2.50
C TRP A 113 -18.41 -1.08 -3.58
N PHE A 114 -19.37 -0.95 -4.51
CA PHE A 114 -19.28 0.01 -5.61
C PHE A 114 -19.49 1.47 -5.18
N ASP A 115 -20.16 1.70 -4.05
CA ASP A 115 -20.50 3.03 -3.56
C ASP A 115 -19.54 3.56 -2.48
N ALA A 116 -18.57 2.75 -2.08
CA ALA A 116 -17.50 3.16 -1.16
C ALA A 116 -16.38 3.89 -1.92
N PRO A 117 -15.60 4.75 -1.23
CA PRO A 117 -14.38 5.32 -1.78
C PRO A 117 -13.46 4.22 -2.30
N PHE A 118 -13.06 4.29 -3.57
CA PHE A 118 -12.36 3.22 -4.26
C PHE A 118 -11.10 2.76 -3.52
N LEU A 119 -10.26 3.69 -3.07
CA LEU A 119 -9.04 3.38 -2.31
C LEU A 119 -9.35 2.61 -1.02
N TRP A 120 -10.39 3.00 -0.30
CA TRP A 120 -10.80 2.33 0.93
C TRP A 120 -11.33 0.93 0.62
N ALA A 121 -12.20 0.81 -0.39
CA ALA A 121 -12.80 -0.46 -0.80
C ALA A 121 -11.74 -1.46 -1.26
N GLU A 122 -10.78 -1.04 -2.07
CA GLU A 122 -9.67 -1.88 -2.52
C GLU A 122 -8.78 -2.31 -1.34
N SER A 123 -8.45 -1.38 -0.44
CA SER A 123 -7.66 -1.70 0.76
C SER A 123 -8.39 -2.70 1.66
N TYR A 124 -9.69 -2.52 1.86
CA TYR A 124 -10.53 -3.41 2.66
C TYR A 124 -10.68 -4.78 2.01
N PHE A 125 -10.79 -4.83 0.68
CA PHE A 125 -10.80 -6.08 -0.09
C PHE A 125 -9.53 -6.90 0.17
N TYR A 126 -8.33 -6.31 0.07
CA TYR A 126 -7.09 -7.04 0.38
C TYR A 126 -7.05 -7.51 1.83
N ARG A 127 -7.54 -6.71 2.77
CA ARG A 127 -7.62 -7.12 4.17
C ARG A 127 -8.56 -8.33 4.36
N ARG A 128 -9.72 -8.32 3.70
CA ARG A 128 -10.68 -9.44 3.74
C ARG A 128 -10.11 -10.68 3.06
N LEU A 129 -9.42 -10.51 1.93
CA LEU A 129 -8.73 -11.59 1.21
C LEU A 129 -7.67 -12.27 2.09
N LEU A 130 -6.81 -11.49 2.76
CA LEU A 130 -5.83 -12.01 3.71
C LEU A 130 -6.51 -12.75 4.88
N GLY A 131 -7.66 -12.26 5.36
CA GLY A 131 -8.47 -12.96 6.34
C GLY A 131 -9.01 -14.30 5.82
N ALA A 132 -9.56 -14.32 4.61
CA ALA A 132 -10.17 -15.49 3.99
C ALA A 132 -9.16 -16.63 3.78
N VAL A 133 -7.92 -16.31 3.39
CA VAL A 133 -6.84 -17.30 3.25
C VAL A 133 -6.22 -17.72 4.59
N GLY A 134 -6.61 -17.10 5.70
CA GLY A 134 -6.13 -17.43 7.04
C GLY A 134 -4.76 -16.83 7.40
N TYR A 135 -4.36 -15.73 6.76
CA TYR A 135 -3.05 -15.09 6.96
C TYR A 135 -2.80 -14.67 8.42
N PHE A 136 -3.83 -14.16 9.12
CA PHE A 136 -3.68 -13.60 10.47
C PHE A 136 -3.88 -14.64 11.60
N GLY A 137 -4.71 -15.66 11.36
CA GLY A 137 -5.11 -16.62 12.38
C GLY A 137 -4.07 -17.72 12.62
N ALA A 138 -4.16 -18.41 13.75
CA ALA A 138 -3.37 -19.61 13.98
C ALA A 138 -3.74 -20.70 12.97
N GLY A 139 -2.74 -21.30 12.33
CA GLY A 139 -2.94 -22.36 11.35
C GLY A 139 -1.81 -22.47 10.33
N PRO A 140 -1.90 -23.42 9.38
CA PRO A 140 -0.85 -23.65 8.39
C PRO A 140 -0.65 -22.47 7.42
N TRP A 141 -1.64 -21.59 7.32
CA TRP A 141 -1.62 -20.42 6.43
C TRP A 141 -1.20 -19.13 7.12
N GLN A 142 -0.88 -19.18 8.41
CA GLN A 142 -0.46 -18.01 9.17
C GLN A 142 0.80 -17.39 8.56
N GLY A 143 0.73 -16.11 8.19
CA GLY A 143 1.84 -15.39 7.57
C GLY A 143 2.21 -15.84 6.16
N VAL A 144 1.46 -16.77 5.55
CA VAL A 144 1.73 -17.24 4.19
C VAL A 144 1.19 -16.22 3.20
N ASP A 145 2.09 -15.58 2.46
CA ASP A 145 1.75 -14.60 1.44
C ASP A 145 1.05 -15.26 0.22
N PRO A 146 -0.24 -14.96 -0.02
CA PRO A 146 -1.00 -15.55 -1.13
C PRO A 146 -0.51 -15.08 -2.50
N PHE A 147 0.30 -14.02 -2.57
CA PHE A 147 0.82 -13.49 -3.82
C PHE A 147 2.25 -13.96 -4.14
N ALA A 148 2.90 -14.68 -3.23
CA ALA A 148 4.27 -15.14 -3.40
C ALA A 148 4.50 -15.97 -4.67
N PRO A 149 3.59 -16.89 -5.10
CA PRO A 149 3.77 -17.63 -6.35
C PRO A 149 3.87 -16.70 -7.57
N PHE A 150 2.96 -15.73 -7.67
CA PHE A 150 2.92 -14.80 -8.80
C PHE A 150 4.13 -13.86 -8.80
N LYS A 151 4.48 -13.29 -7.65
CA LYS A 151 5.68 -12.44 -7.51
C LYS A 151 6.95 -13.18 -7.93
N ARG A 152 7.08 -14.45 -7.54
CA ARG A 152 8.25 -15.27 -7.92
C ARG A 152 8.24 -15.67 -9.39
N ALA A 153 7.08 -15.84 -10.01
CA ALA A 153 6.98 -16.10 -11.44
C ALA A 153 7.41 -14.86 -12.25
N GLU A 154 6.94 -13.69 -11.84
CA GLU A 154 7.28 -12.40 -12.43
C GLU A 154 8.79 -12.11 -12.32
N LEU A 155 9.40 -12.36 -11.16
CA LEU A 155 10.84 -12.17 -10.95
C LEU A 155 11.74 -13.16 -11.70
N ARG A 156 11.19 -14.29 -12.21
CA ARG A 156 11.93 -15.27 -13.00
C ARG A 156 11.72 -15.08 -14.51
N GLY A 157 11.06 -14.00 -14.92
CA GLY A 157 10.86 -13.68 -16.33
C GLY A 157 12.15 -13.23 -17.01
N THR A 158 12.32 -13.58 -18.28
CA THR A 158 13.51 -13.20 -19.08
C THR A 158 13.68 -11.69 -19.20
N ALA A 159 12.58 -10.93 -19.16
CA ALA A 159 12.61 -9.47 -19.17
C ALA A 159 13.35 -8.91 -17.94
N VAL A 160 13.20 -9.53 -16.76
CA VAL A 160 13.91 -9.13 -15.55
C VAL A 160 15.41 -9.40 -15.68
N ASP A 161 15.80 -10.53 -16.26
CA ASP A 161 17.21 -10.83 -16.53
C ASP A 161 17.83 -9.81 -17.50
N GLU A 162 17.10 -9.41 -18.53
CA GLU A 162 17.53 -8.38 -19.50
C GLU A 162 17.66 -6.99 -18.85
N GLU A 163 16.68 -6.60 -18.03
CA GLU A 163 16.74 -5.35 -17.25
C GLU A 163 17.95 -5.33 -16.31
N LEU A 164 18.22 -6.43 -15.59
CA LEU A 164 19.37 -6.53 -14.70
C LEU A 164 20.70 -6.42 -15.46
N ARG A 165 20.82 -7.07 -16.63
CA ARG A 165 22.01 -6.92 -17.50
C ARG A 165 22.17 -5.48 -18.01
N ALA A 166 21.07 -4.81 -18.35
CA ALA A 166 21.11 -3.41 -18.80
C ALA A 166 21.53 -2.47 -17.65
N LEU A 167 21.14 -2.77 -16.41
CA LEU A 167 21.60 -2.04 -15.23
C LEU A 167 23.09 -2.26 -14.97
N ASP A 168 23.61 -3.47 -15.13
CA ASP A 168 25.04 -3.76 -14.98
C ASP A 168 25.90 -2.95 -15.97
N ALA A 169 25.40 -2.74 -17.19
CA ALA A 169 26.08 -1.93 -18.21
C ALA A 169 26.25 -0.45 -17.80
N LEU A 170 25.45 0.05 -16.85
CA LEU A 170 25.55 1.43 -16.35
C LEU A 170 26.76 1.65 -15.43
N ALA A 171 27.48 0.60 -15.02
CA ALA A 171 28.62 0.72 -14.11
C ALA A 171 29.71 1.67 -14.63
N GLY A 172 29.93 1.70 -15.95
CA GLY A 172 30.92 2.56 -16.60
C GLY A 172 30.44 3.95 -17.02
N VAL A 173 29.16 4.26 -16.82
CA VAL A 173 28.52 5.51 -17.28
C VAL A 173 28.80 6.65 -16.28
N PRO A 174 28.96 7.91 -16.75
CA PRO A 174 29.06 9.09 -15.87
C PRO A 174 27.96 9.14 -14.82
N ALA A 175 28.27 9.66 -13.63
CA ALA A 175 27.40 9.52 -12.45
C ALA A 175 26.00 10.14 -12.65
N ASP A 176 25.95 11.28 -13.33
CA ASP A 176 24.78 12.09 -13.64
C ASP A 176 23.88 11.43 -14.69
N GLU A 177 24.49 10.86 -15.73
CA GLU A 177 23.79 10.04 -16.72
C GLU A 177 23.24 8.74 -16.10
N ARG A 178 24.04 8.08 -15.27
CA ARG A 178 23.63 6.90 -14.50
C ARG A 178 22.48 7.20 -13.55
N ALA A 179 22.51 8.32 -12.83
CA ALA A 179 21.43 8.72 -11.93
C ALA A 179 20.10 8.91 -12.68
N THR A 180 20.15 9.59 -13.83
CA THR A 180 18.98 9.77 -14.71
C THR A 180 18.46 8.43 -15.22
N ALA A 181 19.35 7.54 -15.67
CA ALA A 181 18.97 6.20 -16.14
C ALA A 181 18.30 5.37 -15.05
N LEU A 182 18.85 5.37 -13.83
CA LEU A 182 18.29 4.67 -12.66
C LEU A 182 16.94 5.24 -12.23
N LEU A 183 16.76 6.56 -12.24
CA LEU A 183 15.47 7.20 -11.94
C LEU A 183 14.39 6.81 -12.96
N HIS A 184 14.75 6.78 -14.23
CA HIS A 184 13.84 6.31 -15.27
C HIS A 184 13.50 4.83 -15.14
N ALA A 185 14.47 3.99 -14.75
CA ALA A 185 14.24 2.58 -14.46
C ALA A 185 13.27 2.42 -13.27
N SER A 186 13.50 3.16 -12.17
CA SER A 186 12.67 3.05 -10.97
C SER A 186 11.21 3.45 -11.19
N VAL A 187 10.94 4.43 -12.06
CA VAL A 187 9.58 4.84 -12.41
C VAL A 187 8.85 3.78 -13.24
N ARG A 188 9.56 3.04 -14.09
CA ARG A 188 8.97 2.04 -14.97
C ARG A 188 8.90 0.65 -14.33
N GLY A 189 9.70 0.38 -13.30
CA GLY A 189 9.76 -0.91 -12.62
C GLY A 189 10.16 -2.02 -13.59
N ASN A 190 9.54 -3.19 -13.46
CA ASN A 190 9.72 -4.34 -14.36
C ASN A 190 9.05 -4.20 -15.74
N ARG A 191 8.66 -2.96 -16.09
CA ARG A 191 8.28 -2.54 -17.44
C ARG A 191 9.29 -1.55 -18.01
N ALA A 192 10.48 -1.48 -17.41
CA ALA A 192 11.54 -0.59 -17.84
C ALA A 192 12.22 -1.23 -19.04
N ASP A 193 11.86 -0.79 -20.24
CA ASP A 193 12.56 -1.24 -21.43
C ASP A 193 13.93 -0.54 -21.56
N LEU A 194 14.88 -1.01 -20.75
CA LEU A 194 16.25 -0.47 -20.68
C LEU A 194 17.12 -0.96 -21.83
N GLY A 195 16.72 -2.04 -22.50
CA GLY A 195 17.44 -2.61 -23.65
C GLY A 195 17.59 -1.63 -24.81
N PHE A 196 16.59 -0.78 -25.05
CA PHE A 196 16.66 0.25 -26.10
C PHE A 196 17.67 1.36 -25.79
N ARG A 197 17.87 1.72 -24.51
CA ARG A 197 18.74 2.84 -24.13
C ARG A 197 20.22 2.51 -24.16
N VAL A 198 20.58 1.25 -23.89
CA VAL A 198 21.99 0.80 -24.00
C VAL A 198 22.43 0.79 -25.48
N THR A 199 21.50 0.61 -26.41
CA THR A 199 21.80 0.58 -27.85
C THR A 199 21.95 1.98 -28.47
N GLU A 200 21.28 2.99 -27.93
CA GLU A 200 21.41 4.39 -28.39
C GLU A 200 22.77 5.02 -28.03
N GLY A 201 23.44 4.50 -26.99
CA GLY A 201 24.79 4.93 -26.59
C GLY A 201 25.91 4.49 -27.55
N ASP A 202 25.66 3.52 -28.43
CA ASP A 202 26.66 2.97 -29.36
C ASP A 202 26.57 3.57 -30.78
N THR A 203 25.49 4.31 -31.09
CA THR A 203 25.25 4.85 -32.45
C THR A 203 25.77 6.28 -32.70
N ALA A 204 26.30 6.98 -31.69
CA ALA A 204 26.77 8.37 -31.85
C ALA A 204 28.28 8.51 -32.12
N ALA A 205 29.05 7.43 -32.14
CA ALA A 205 30.52 7.47 -32.33
C ALA A 205 31.01 6.97 -33.71
N GLY A 206 30.15 6.96 -34.73
CA GLY A 206 30.46 6.36 -36.03
C GLY A 206 29.85 7.05 -37.23
N ALA A 207 30.10 8.34 -37.41
CA ALA A 207 30.01 8.98 -38.72
C ALA A 207 31.05 10.11 -38.80
N ALA A 208 32.15 9.81 -39.49
CA ALA A 208 33.18 10.75 -39.92
C ALA A 208 32.68 11.61 -41.09
#